data_AF-Q22339-F1
#
_entry.id   AF-Q22339-F1
#
_cell.length_a   1.000
_cell.length_b   1.000
_cell.length_c   1.000
_cell.angle_alpha   90.00
_cell.angle_beta   90.00
_cell.angle_gamma   90.00
#
_symmetry.space_group_name_H-M   'P 1'
#
loop_
_entity.id
_entity.type
_entity.pdbx_description
1 polymer ?
#
loop_
_entity_poly.entity_id
_entity_poly.type
_entity_poly.pdbx_seq_one_letter_code
_entity_poly.pdbx_strand_id
1 'polypeptide(L)'
;MPMPLRFLESSRPSVSTAPIPVDNITDPHARRTAELRNAELEKLQKAKELEQRTRVECQQALDQYDVLKKIPTLTEQERKENETLTKKKIAKAIIAAQKASQAVMDARVIMGAKGEELTK
;
A
#
# COMPACT_ATOMS: atom_id res chain seq x y z
N MET A 1 -29.74 21.08 -12.87
CA MET A 1 -29.01 19.94 -13.47
C MET A 1 -28.54 19.02 -12.36
N PRO A 2 -28.70 17.69 -12.47
CA PRO A 2 -28.32 16.75 -11.42
C PRO A 2 -26.79 16.77 -11.20
N MET A 3 -26.37 16.88 -9.93
CA MET A 3 -24.97 16.99 -9.52
C MET A 3 -24.17 15.70 -9.82
N PRO A 4 -22.92 15.82 -10.28
CA PRO A 4 -22.05 14.67 -10.53
C PRO A 4 -21.62 14.00 -9.22
N LEU A 5 -21.73 12.66 -9.20
CA LEU A 5 -21.32 11.74 -8.12
C LEU A 5 -19.80 11.70 -7.87
N ARG A 6 -19.09 12.83 -8.04
CA ARG A 6 -17.70 12.98 -7.58
C ARG A 6 -17.58 12.98 -6.06
N PHE A 7 -18.70 13.08 -5.33
CA PHE A 7 -18.79 12.91 -3.87
C PHE A 7 -18.79 11.45 -3.38
N LEU A 8 -18.71 10.46 -4.29
CA LEU A 8 -18.00 9.22 -3.95
C LEU A 8 -16.49 9.47 -3.93
N GLU A 9 -16.08 10.63 -3.40
CA GLU A 9 -14.77 10.81 -2.81
C GLU A 9 -14.59 9.58 -1.94
N SER A 10 -13.58 8.81 -2.33
CA SER A 10 -13.12 7.65 -1.65
C SER A 10 -12.97 7.99 -0.18
N SER A 11 -14.03 7.75 0.58
CA SER A 11 -14.00 7.55 2.01
C SER A 11 -13.26 6.23 2.18
N ARG A 12 -11.95 6.27 1.91
CA ARG A 12 -11.01 5.34 2.50
C ARG A 12 -11.38 5.39 3.97
N PRO A 13 -11.97 4.33 4.55
CA PRO A 13 -12.36 4.37 5.95
C PRO A 13 -11.11 4.81 6.70
N SER A 14 -11.25 5.86 7.51
CA SER A 14 -10.16 6.39 8.30
C SER A 14 -9.59 5.21 9.08
N VAL A 15 -8.38 4.76 8.73
CA VAL A 15 -7.68 3.64 9.40
C VAL A 15 -7.21 4.06 10.80
N SER A 16 -7.86 5.07 11.38
CA SER A 16 -7.69 5.52 12.76
C SER A 16 -8.62 4.76 13.71
N THR A 17 -9.16 3.60 13.28
CA THR A 17 -9.73 2.65 14.22
C THR A 17 -8.57 1.99 14.96
N ALA A 18 -8.38 2.37 16.22
CA ALA A 18 -7.50 1.65 17.13
C ALA A 18 -7.90 0.16 17.17
N PRO A 19 -6.95 -0.76 17.40
CA PRO A 19 -7.28 -2.17 17.60
C PRO A 19 -8.32 -2.29 18.72
N ILE A 20 -9.38 -3.06 18.47
CA ILE A 20 -10.42 -3.31 19.47
C ILE A 20 -9.83 -4.26 20.52
N PRO A 21 -9.88 -3.93 21.82
CA PRO A 21 -9.41 -4.84 22.86
C PRO A 21 -10.32 -6.06 22.93
N VAL A 22 -9.83 -7.19 22.41
CA VAL A 22 -10.56 -8.46 22.31
C VAL A 22 -10.86 -9.04 23.70
N ASP A 23 -9.99 -8.79 24.67
CA ASP A 23 -10.08 -9.30 26.05
C ASP A 23 -11.34 -8.84 26.79
N ASN A 24 -11.90 -7.68 26.40
CA ASN A 24 -13.08 -7.10 27.04
C ASN A 24 -14.41 -7.62 26.48
N ILE A 25 -14.39 -8.49 25.47
CA ILE A 25 -15.61 -8.94 24.78
C ILE A 25 -16.05 -10.30 25.34
N THR A 26 -17.19 -10.31 26.04
CA THR A 26 -17.79 -11.51 26.65
C THR A 26 -18.44 -12.44 25.62
N ASP A 27 -19.05 -11.88 24.57
CA ASP A 27 -19.73 -12.66 23.53
C ASP A 27 -18.72 -13.30 22.54
N PRO A 28 -18.71 -14.63 22.37
CA PRO A 28 -17.84 -15.32 21.42
C PRO A 28 -17.98 -14.83 19.96
N HIS A 29 -19.18 -14.46 19.52
CA HIS A 29 -19.40 -13.98 18.15
C HIS A 29 -18.83 -12.57 17.95
N ALA A 30 -19.10 -11.67 18.89
CA ALA A 30 -18.48 -10.34 18.90
C ALA A 30 -16.95 -10.42 19.02
N ARG A 31 -16.41 -11.39 19.76
CA ARG A 31 -14.96 -11.61 19.88
C ARG A 31 -14.32 -12.00 18.54
N ARG A 32 -14.88 -12.99 17.84
CA ARG A 32 -14.39 -13.42 16.51
C ARG A 32 -14.42 -12.29 15.49
N THR A 33 -15.50 -11.50 15.47
CA THR A 33 -15.60 -10.35 14.56
C THR A 33 -14.58 -9.26 14.88
N ALA A 34 -14.27 -9.02 16.16
CA ALA A 34 -13.21 -8.10 16.57
C ALA A 34 -11.81 -8.61 16.18
N GLU A 35 -11.52 -9.90 16.37
CA GLU A 35 -10.27 -10.53 15.93
C GLU A 35 -10.05 -10.39 14.42
N LEU A 36 -11.09 -10.67 13.61
CA LEU A 36 -11.03 -10.51 12.16
C LEU A 36 -10.74 -9.05 11.76
N ARG A 37 -11.42 -8.08 12.39
CA ARG A 37 -11.18 -6.65 12.15
C ARG A 37 -9.78 -6.22 12.57
N ASN A 38 -9.26 -6.70 13.68
CA ASN A 38 -7.90 -6.39 14.10
C ASN A 38 -6.86 -6.95 13.13
N ALA A 39 -7.06 -8.19 12.64
CA ALA A 39 -6.20 -8.78 11.62
C ALA A 39 -6.26 -7.99 10.29
N GLU A 40 -7.43 -7.45 9.92
CA GLU A 40 -7.55 -6.54 8.77
C GLU A 40 -6.77 -5.25 8.97
N LEU A 41 -6.89 -4.62 10.14
CA LEU A 41 -6.18 -3.38 10.47
C LEU A 41 -4.67 -3.59 10.44
N GLU A 42 -4.16 -4.70 10.98
CA GLU A 42 -2.74 -5.03 10.94
C GLU A 42 -2.24 -5.23 9.49
N LYS A 43 -3.00 -5.95 8.65
CA LYS A 43 -2.65 -6.11 7.23
C LYS A 43 -2.65 -4.77 6.48
N LEU A 44 -3.63 -3.91 6.74
CA LEU A 44 -3.71 -2.58 6.14
C LEU A 44 -2.57 -1.66 6.61
N GLN A 45 -2.19 -1.73 7.88
CA GLN A 45 -1.03 -1.01 8.41
C GLN A 45 0.27 -1.47 7.74
N LYS A 46 0.51 -2.79 7.68
CA LYS A 46 1.68 -3.36 6.99
C LYS A 46 1.74 -2.96 5.51
N ALA A 47 0.60 -2.95 4.82
CA ALA A 47 0.53 -2.50 3.43
C ALA A 47 0.86 -1.01 3.27
N LYS A 48 0.36 -0.15 4.17
CA LYS A 48 0.69 1.29 4.18
C LYS A 48 2.15 1.56 4.49
N GLU A 49 2.73 0.84 5.45
CA GLU A 49 4.16 0.95 5.76
C GLU A 49 5.02 0.56 4.56
N LEU A 50 4.65 -0.51 3.85
CA LEU A 50 5.33 -0.91 2.63
C LEU A 50 5.18 0.15 1.52
N GLU A 51 3.98 0.69 1.31
CA GLU A 51 3.74 1.80 0.37
C GLU A 51 4.63 3.00 0.71
N GLN A 52 4.70 3.40 1.99
CA GLN A 52 5.53 4.51 2.43
C GLN A 52 7.02 4.23 2.20
N ARG A 53 7.50 3.03 2.52
CA ARG A 53 8.90 2.62 2.27
C ARG A 53 9.23 2.68 0.79
N THR A 54 8.39 2.11 -0.07
CA THR A 54 8.60 2.15 -1.53
C THR A 54 8.61 3.58 -2.09
N ARG A 55 7.79 4.47 -1.53
CA ARG A 55 7.79 5.89 -1.90
C ARG A 55 9.10 6.58 -1.52
N VAL A 56 9.61 6.31 -0.32
CA VAL A 56 10.91 6.85 0.13
C VAL A 56 12.05 6.30 -0.72
N GLU A 57 12.07 5.00 -1.03
CA GLU A 57 13.08 4.39 -1.91
C GLU A 57 13.07 5.00 -3.32
N CYS A 58 11.88 5.22 -3.89
CA CYS A 58 11.72 5.93 -5.18
C CYS A 58 12.30 7.35 -5.11
N GLN A 59 11.98 8.09 -4.05
CA GLN A 59 12.47 9.46 -3.89
C GLN A 59 13.99 9.48 -3.77
N GLN A 60 14.58 8.60 -2.96
CA GLN A 60 16.03 8.48 -2.84
C GLN A 60 16.70 8.12 -4.17
N ALA A 61 16.08 7.27 -4.99
CA ALA A 61 16.60 6.94 -6.31
C ALA A 61 16.57 8.15 -7.28
N LEU A 62 15.52 8.97 -7.20
CA LEU A 62 15.43 10.23 -7.96
C LEU A 62 16.45 11.25 -7.47
N ASP A 63 16.58 11.42 -6.16
CA ASP A 63 17.55 12.35 -5.55
C ASP A 63 18.99 11.94 -5.93
N GLN A 64 19.31 10.64 -5.90
CA GLN A 64 20.60 10.11 -6.36
C GLN A 64 20.86 10.44 -7.83
N TYR A 65 19.85 10.29 -8.68
CA TYR A 65 19.96 10.62 -10.10
C TYR A 65 20.22 12.11 -10.31
N ASP A 66 19.50 12.98 -9.60
CA ASP A 66 19.65 14.44 -9.71
C ASP A 66 21.01 14.92 -9.20
N VAL A 67 21.53 14.31 -8.12
CA VAL A 67 22.89 14.59 -7.63
C VAL A 67 23.92 14.22 -8.69
N LEU A 68 23.86 13.00 -9.23
CA LEU A 68 24.80 12.55 -10.26
C LEU A 68 24.70 13.39 -11.53
N LYS A 69 23.50 13.77 -11.97
CA LYS A 69 23.30 14.64 -13.14
C LYS A 69 23.97 16.02 -13.00
N LYS A 70 24.08 16.53 -11.78
CA LYS A 70 24.75 17.82 -11.49
C LYS A 70 26.27 17.72 -11.50
N ILE A 71 26.87 16.52 -11.49
CA ILE A 71 28.32 16.34 -11.51
C ILE A 71 28.82 16.60 -12.94
N PRO A 72 29.58 17.68 -13.20
CA PRO A 72 30.02 18.03 -14.54
C PRO A 72 31.07 17.07 -15.09
N THR A 73 31.79 16.34 -14.21
CA THR A 73 32.88 15.43 -14.57
C THR A 73 32.43 14.07 -15.11
N LEU A 74 31.14 13.73 -15.01
CA LEU A 74 30.65 12.44 -15.52
C LEU A 74 30.65 12.40 -17.05
N THR A 75 31.15 11.30 -17.58
CA THR A 75 31.11 10.97 -18.99
C THR A 75 29.67 10.75 -19.47
N GLU A 76 29.43 10.91 -20.78
CA GLU A 76 28.10 10.65 -21.35
C GLU A 76 27.65 9.18 -21.14
N GLN A 77 28.61 8.25 -21.13
CA GLN A 77 28.36 6.83 -20.86
C GLN A 77 27.88 6.60 -19.43
N GLU A 78 28.57 7.14 -18.42
CA GLU A 78 28.18 7.02 -17.01
C GLU A 78 26.81 7.66 -16.74
N ARG A 79 26.50 8.79 -17.41
CA ARG A 79 25.17 9.43 -17.33
C ARG A 79 24.07 8.53 -17.87
N LYS A 80 24.29 7.91 -19.03
CA LYS A 80 23.33 6.96 -19.64
C LYS A 80 23.14 5.73 -18.75
N GLU A 81 24.22 5.16 -18.24
CA GLU A 81 24.16 4.02 -17.32
C GLU A 81 23.36 4.36 -16.07
N ASN A 82 23.64 5.50 -15.44
CA ASN A 82 22.90 5.97 -14.29
C ASN A 82 21.40 6.19 -14.60
N GLU A 83 21.07 6.79 -15.76
CA GLU A 83 19.68 6.93 -16.19
C GLU A 83 18.98 5.56 -16.32
N THR A 84 19.65 4.57 -16.93
CA THR A 84 19.08 3.22 -17.05
C THR A 84 18.91 2.52 -15.70
N LEU A 85 19.86 2.68 -14.78
CA LEU A 85 19.77 2.11 -13.43
C LEU A 85 18.64 2.74 -12.62
N THR A 86 18.50 4.07 -12.69
CA THR A 86 17.40 4.78 -12.04
C THR A 86 16.05 4.34 -12.60
N LYS A 87 15.90 4.24 -13.93
CA LYS A 87 14.69 3.70 -14.56
C LYS A 87 14.37 2.28 -14.09
N LYS A 88 15.38 1.40 -14.00
CA LYS A 88 15.20 0.03 -13.48
C LYS A 88 14.77 0.01 -12.02
N LYS A 89 15.36 0.86 -11.17
CA LYS A 89 14.95 0.99 -9.75
C LYS A 89 13.50 1.46 -9.62
N ILE A 90 13.12 2.49 -10.38
CA ILE A 90 11.74 3.01 -10.41
C ILE A 90 10.78 1.93 -10.89
N ALA A 91 11.10 1.21 -11.98
CA ALA A 91 10.27 0.13 -12.48
C ALA A 91 10.07 -0.98 -11.44
N LYS A 92 11.14 -1.40 -10.74
CA LYS A 92 11.06 -2.38 -9.66
C LYS A 92 10.15 -1.92 -8.52
N ALA A 93 10.24 -0.65 -8.13
CA ALA A 93 9.40 -0.08 -7.07
C ALA A 93 7.92 0.01 -7.49
N ILE A 94 7.64 0.38 -8.74
CA ILE A 94 6.28 0.37 -9.30
C ILE A 94 5.69 -1.05 -9.26
N ILE A 95 6.46 -2.05 -9.71
CA ILE A 95 6.03 -3.46 -9.67
C ILE A 95 5.77 -3.91 -8.23
N ALA A 96 6.64 -3.53 -7.27
CA ALA A 96 6.46 -3.86 -5.86
C ALA A 96 5.17 -3.23 -5.29
N ALA A 97 4.89 -1.97 -5.62
CA ALA A 97 3.67 -1.29 -5.22
C ALA A 97 2.41 -1.93 -5.84
N GLN A 98 2.47 -2.30 -7.12
CA GLN A 98 1.38 -3.02 -7.80
C GLN A 98 1.12 -4.39 -7.15
N LYS A 99 2.16 -5.17 -6.86
CA LYS A 99 2.03 -6.46 -6.17
C LYS A 99 1.46 -6.31 -4.77
N ALA A 100 1.87 -5.29 -4.02
CA ALA A 100 1.31 -5.01 -2.70
C ALA A 100 -0.18 -4.64 -2.78
N SER A 101 -0.57 -3.80 -3.75
CA SER A 101 -1.97 -3.47 -4.01
C SER A 101 -2.79 -4.71 -4.39
N GLN A 102 -2.26 -5.55 -5.27
CA GLN A 102 -2.91 -6.79 -5.68
C GLN A 102 -3.08 -7.75 -4.50
N ALA A 103 -2.06 -7.94 -3.66
CA ALA A 103 -2.17 -8.78 -2.46
C ALA A 103 -3.25 -8.30 -1.48
N VAL A 104 -3.44 -6.97 -1.36
CA VAL A 104 -4.54 -6.40 -0.56
C VAL A 104 -5.90 -6.69 -1.20
N MET A 105 -6.01 -6.61 -2.53
CA MET A 105 -7.25 -6.95 -3.25
C MET A 105 -7.56 -8.45 -3.16
N ASP A 106 -6.58 -9.33 -3.37
CA ASP A 106 -6.73 -10.78 -3.26
C ASP A 106 -7.17 -11.19 -1.86
N ALA A 107 -6.57 -10.58 -0.82
CA ALA A 107 -7.00 -10.80 0.57
C ALA A 107 -8.47 -10.39 0.78
N ARG A 108 -8.93 -9.29 0.17
CA ARG A 108 -10.34 -8.87 0.24
C ARG A 108 -11.28 -9.83 -0.49
N VAL A 109 -10.90 -10.33 -1.66
CA VAL A 109 -11.71 -11.29 -2.43
C VAL A 109 -11.85 -12.61 -1.68
N ILE A 110 -10.75 -13.17 -1.16
CA ILE A 110 -10.78 -14.41 -0.38
C ILE A 110 -11.65 -14.27 0.86
N MET A 111 -11.65 -13.10 1.51
CA MET A 111 -12.51 -12.87 2.67
C MET A 111 -13.96 -12.56 2.32
N GLY A 112 -14.24 -11.87 1.21
CA GLY A 112 -15.60 -11.71 0.69
C GLY A 112 -16.24 -13.06 0.38
N ALA A 113 -15.48 -13.96 -0.25
CA ALA A 113 -15.91 -15.33 -0.49
C ALA A 113 -16.18 -16.11 0.82
N LYS A 114 -15.30 -15.97 1.84
CA LYS A 114 -15.53 -16.58 3.16
C LYS A 114 -16.70 -15.97 3.93
N GLY A 115 -16.94 -14.66 3.77
CA GLY A 115 -18.08 -13.97 4.35
C GLY A 115 -19.39 -14.46 3.75
N GLU A 116 -19.43 -14.72 2.45
CA GLU A 116 -20.59 -15.32 1.79
C GLU A 116 -20.83 -16.77 2.23
N GLU A 117 -19.77 -17.58 2.40
CA GLU A 117 -19.91 -18.95 2.92
C GLU A 117 -20.46 -19.01 4.35
N LEU A 118 -20.18 -18.01 5.20
CA LEU A 118 -20.73 -17.93 6.57
C LEU A 118 -22.20 -17.45 6.61
N THR A 119 -22.73 -16.91 5.50
CA THR A 119 -24.12 -16.45 5.42
C THR A 119 -25.08 -17.48 4.80
N LYS A 120 -24.58 -18.65 4.38
CA LYS A 120 -25.40 -19.79 3.96
C LYS A 120 -25.42 -20.86 5.04
#